data_AF-A0A0R3W5E1-F1
#
_entry.id   AF-A0A0R3W5E1-F1
#
_cell.length_a   1.000
_cell.length_b   1.000
_cell.length_c   1.000
_cell.angle_alpha   90.00
_cell.angle_beta   90.00
_cell.angle_gamma   90.00
#
_symmetry.space_group_name_H-M   'P 1'
#
loop_
_entity.id
_entity.type
_entity.pdbx_description
1 polymer ?
#
loop_
_entity_poly.entity_id
_entity_poly.type
_entity_poly.pdbx_seq_one_letter_code
_entity_poly.pdbx_strand_id
1 'polypeptide(L)'
;MDPNAAYMNMSEGNMGALIYLLCVFQPWIVKQLHVRIWNDHGVPPMEKFYLILQAHLDLFAKYPLGQFGPPVVHCSAGVGRTGTFICGRFLLDQLRKDPSNIDIIGTALAIRRWRKSLVQAEVQLRFLFKFVEYVIDKEGLTPATIGAVGMSILK
;
A
#
# COMPACT_ATOMS: atom_id res chain seq x y z
N MET A 1 0.17 -41.95 3.38
CA MET A 1 1.01 -42.05 2.17
C MET A 1 1.88 -40.81 2.14
N ASP A 2 3.15 -40.99 2.47
CA ASP A 2 4.16 -39.94 2.58
C ASP A 2 4.73 -39.64 1.18
N PRO A 3 4.78 -38.37 0.71
CA PRO A 3 5.33 -38.03 -0.60
C PRO A 3 6.86 -38.11 -0.70
N ASN A 4 7.59 -38.33 0.40
CA ASN A 4 9.06 -38.26 0.42
C ASN A 4 9.78 -39.61 0.25
N ALA A 5 9.06 -40.68 -0.05
CA ALA A 5 9.67 -42.00 -0.26
C ALA A 5 10.15 -42.19 -1.72
N ALA A 6 11.14 -41.43 -2.15
CA ALA A 6 11.89 -41.73 -3.38
C ALA A 6 13.15 -42.53 -3.01
N TYR A 7 13.00 -43.85 -2.97
CA TYR A 7 14.10 -44.80 -3.04
C TYR A 7 14.86 -44.60 -4.35
N MET A 8 16.17 -44.40 -4.30
CA MET A 8 17.07 -44.77 -5.39
C MET A 8 18.37 -45.36 -4.82
N ASN A 9 18.53 -46.66 -5.07
CA ASN A 9 19.77 -47.39 -4.88
C ASN A 9 20.87 -46.77 -5.74
N MET A 10 21.97 -46.42 -5.09
CA MET A 10 23.19 -45.96 -5.72
C MET A 10 23.88 -47.16 -6.39
N SER A 11 23.92 -47.17 -7.72
CA SER A 11 24.98 -47.86 -8.45
C SER A 11 25.65 -46.84 -9.36
N GLU A 12 26.92 -46.62 -9.02
CA GLU A 12 28.06 -46.06 -9.74
C GLU A 12 27.82 -45.27 -11.03
N GLY A 13 28.32 -44.03 -11.01
CA GLY A 13 28.82 -43.37 -12.23
C GLY A 13 27.91 -42.33 -12.85
N ASN A 14 27.60 -41.22 -12.15
CA ASN A 14 27.19 -40.01 -12.85
C ASN A 14 27.40 -38.71 -12.05
N MET A 15 28.63 -38.19 -12.10
CA MET A 15 29.00 -36.88 -11.56
C MET A 15 28.25 -35.71 -12.26
N GLY A 16 27.58 -35.97 -13.38
CA GLY A 16 26.76 -34.99 -14.12
C GLY A 16 25.31 -34.87 -13.65
N ALA A 17 24.79 -35.80 -12.83
CA ALA A 17 23.39 -35.77 -12.37
C ALA A 17 23.18 -34.98 -11.06
N LEU A 18 24.27 -34.69 -10.33
CA LEU A 18 24.22 -34.04 -9.01
C LEU A 18 24.03 -32.52 -9.06
N ILE A 19 24.26 -31.87 -10.21
CA ILE A 19 24.09 -30.41 -10.36
C ILE A 19 22.63 -30.03 -10.71
N TYR A 20 21.82 -30.99 -11.17
CA TYR A 20 20.44 -30.73 -11.60
C TYR A 20 19.39 -30.84 -10.49
N LEU A 21 19.77 -31.26 -9.28
CA LEU A 21 18.87 -31.26 -8.14
C LEU A 21 19.01 -29.95 -7.35
N LEU A 22 17.90 -29.22 -7.21
CA LEU A 22 17.62 -28.15 -6.22
C LEU A 22 17.75 -26.67 -6.65
N CYS A 23 17.44 -26.32 -7.91
CA CYS A 23 16.81 -25.02 -8.14
C CYS A 23 15.30 -25.23 -8.34
N VAL A 24 14.59 -25.52 -7.25
CA VAL A 24 13.12 -25.51 -7.27
C VAL A 24 12.72 -24.04 -7.38
N PHE A 25 12.47 -23.57 -8.60
CA PHE A 25 11.97 -22.21 -8.84
C PHE A 25 10.57 -22.09 -8.23
N GLN A 26 10.48 -21.55 -7.01
CA GLN A 26 9.22 -21.25 -6.36
C GLN A 26 8.72 -19.89 -6.89
N PRO A 27 7.63 -19.84 -7.67
CA PRO A 27 7.12 -18.59 -8.21
C PRO A 27 6.52 -17.72 -7.10
N TRP A 28 6.75 -16.40 -7.18
CA TRP A 28 6.14 -15.44 -6.27
C TRP A 28 4.74 -15.05 -6.75
N ILE A 29 3.75 -15.13 -5.87
CA ILE A 29 2.40 -14.65 -6.17
C ILE A 29 2.35 -13.15 -5.91
N VAL A 30 2.06 -12.36 -6.95
CA VAL A 30 1.90 -10.91 -6.85
C VAL A 30 0.43 -10.53 -6.98
N LYS A 31 -0.05 -9.69 -6.07
CA LYS A 31 -1.38 -9.06 -6.18
C LYS A 31 -1.24 -7.62 -6.63
N GLN A 32 -1.79 -7.30 -7.80
CA GLN A 32 -1.73 -5.97 -8.39
C GLN A 32 -3.11 -5.30 -8.36
N LEU A 33 -3.19 -4.11 -7.76
CA LEU A 33 -4.34 -3.24 -7.89
C LEU A 33 -4.11 -2.26 -9.06
N HIS A 34 -4.84 -2.45 -10.16
CA HIS A 34 -4.72 -1.57 -11.33
C HIS A 34 -5.85 -0.53 -11.36
N VAL A 35 -5.51 0.70 -10.99
CA VAL A 35 -6.44 1.85 -11.02
C VAL A 35 -6.43 2.49 -12.40
N ARG A 36 -7.54 2.36 -13.15
CA ARG A 36 -7.68 2.87 -14.53
C ARG A 36 -8.43 4.20 -14.66
N ILE A 37 -9.02 4.69 -13.57
CA ILE A 37 -9.92 5.86 -13.58
C ILE A 37 -9.20 7.20 -13.36
N TRP A 38 -7.90 7.19 -13.07
CA TRP A 38 -7.13 8.38 -12.74
C TRP A 38 -6.48 8.91 -14.03
N ASN A 39 -6.97 10.02 -14.57
CA ASN A 39 -6.41 10.67 -15.76
C ASN A 39 -5.03 11.31 -15.48
N ASP A 40 -4.23 11.58 -16.51
CA ASP A 40 -2.82 12.04 -16.36
C ASP A 40 -2.70 13.45 -15.76
N HIS A 41 -3.68 14.32 -16.00
CA HIS A 41 -3.63 15.73 -15.62
C HIS A 41 -4.62 16.12 -14.50
N GLY A 42 -5.37 15.17 -13.97
CA GLY A 42 -6.40 15.43 -12.97
C GLY A 42 -6.30 14.50 -11.77
N VAL A 43 -7.46 14.31 -11.14
CA VAL A 43 -7.60 13.62 -9.87
C VAL A 43 -8.79 12.66 -9.98
N PRO A 44 -8.75 11.52 -9.28
CA PRO A 44 -9.82 10.54 -9.35
C PRO A 44 -11.08 11.08 -8.66
N PRO A 45 -12.26 10.50 -8.93
CA PRO A 45 -13.44 10.72 -8.10
C PRO A 45 -13.12 10.42 -6.62
N MET A 46 -13.54 11.30 -5.72
CA MET A 46 -13.18 11.25 -4.30
C MET A 46 -13.51 9.91 -3.64
N GLU A 47 -14.75 9.42 -3.86
CA GLU A 47 -15.18 8.14 -3.31
C GLU A 47 -14.34 6.97 -3.84
N LYS A 48 -13.95 7.01 -5.12
CA LYS A 48 -13.11 5.95 -5.68
C LYS A 48 -11.71 5.98 -5.08
N PHE A 49 -11.14 7.15 -4.82
CA PHE A 49 -9.86 7.26 -4.13
C PHE A 49 -9.91 6.68 -2.72
N TYR A 50 -10.95 7.02 -1.96
CA TYR A 50 -11.19 6.45 -0.63
C TYR A 50 -11.29 4.92 -0.67
N LEU A 51 -12.07 4.36 -1.61
CA LEU A 51 -12.20 2.90 -1.78
C LEU A 51 -10.87 2.21 -2.14
N ILE A 52 -10.02 2.85 -2.95
CA ILE A 52 -8.69 2.30 -3.29
C ILE A 52 -7.80 2.27 -2.05
N LEU A 53 -7.88 3.28 -1.18
CA LEU A 53 -7.15 3.28 0.09
C LEU A 53 -7.66 2.19 1.05
N GLN A 54 -8.97 1.96 1.12
CA GLN A 54 -9.53 0.83 1.89
C GLN A 54 -9.03 -0.51 1.35
N ALA A 55 -9.12 -0.72 0.04
CA ALA A 55 -8.64 -1.97 -0.58
C ALA A 55 -7.15 -2.20 -0.35
N HIS A 56 -6.35 -1.14 -0.35
CA HIS A 56 -4.93 -1.23 0.01
C HIS A 56 -4.73 -1.58 1.49
N LEU A 57 -5.49 -0.97 2.40
CA LEU A 57 -5.46 -1.28 3.84
C LEU A 57 -5.80 -2.74 4.11
N ASP A 58 -6.85 -3.27 3.48
CA ASP A 58 -7.26 -4.67 3.61
C ASP A 58 -6.16 -5.63 3.14
N LEU A 59 -5.51 -5.31 2.00
CA LEU A 59 -4.37 -6.08 1.52
C LEU A 59 -3.17 -5.96 2.45
N PHE A 60 -2.89 -4.78 2.98
CA PHE A 60 -1.77 -4.56 3.88
C PHE A 60 -1.93 -5.32 5.21
N ALA A 61 -3.15 -5.40 5.73
CA ALA A 61 -3.48 -6.21 6.90
C ALA A 61 -3.32 -7.71 6.63
N LYS A 62 -3.69 -8.16 5.42
CA LYS A 62 -3.54 -9.57 5.00
C LYS A 62 -2.10 -9.97 4.69
N TYR A 63 -1.28 -9.02 4.26
CA TYR A 63 0.10 -9.24 3.83
C TYR A 63 1.04 -8.28 4.57
N PRO A 64 1.27 -8.51 5.88
CA PRO A 64 2.04 -7.60 6.72
C PRO A 64 3.53 -7.59 6.37
N LEU A 65 4.17 -6.45 6.65
CA LEU A 65 5.62 -6.30 6.55
C LEU A 65 6.33 -7.31 7.46
N GLY A 66 7.45 -7.84 6.99
CA GLY A 66 8.28 -8.81 7.71
C GLY A 66 8.06 -10.24 7.22
N GLN A 67 6.82 -10.61 6.91
CA GLN A 67 6.52 -11.83 6.15
C GLN A 67 6.47 -11.56 4.64
N PHE A 68 5.99 -10.38 4.26
CA PHE A 68 5.96 -9.90 2.88
C PHE A 68 6.81 -8.63 2.73
N GLY A 69 7.23 -8.36 1.49
CA GLY A 69 7.90 -7.12 1.13
C GLY A 69 6.95 -5.91 1.15
N PRO A 70 7.49 -4.68 1.07
CA PRO A 70 6.67 -3.47 1.05
C PRO A 70 5.80 -3.39 -0.22
N PRO A 71 4.60 -2.80 -0.12
CA PRO A 71 3.76 -2.53 -1.29
C PRO A 71 4.49 -1.65 -2.31
N VAL A 72 4.46 -2.05 -3.58
CA VAL A 72 4.98 -1.24 -4.68
C VAL A 72 3.86 -0.37 -5.24
N VAL A 73 4.04 0.94 -5.19
CA VAL A 73 3.11 1.92 -5.76
C VAL A 73 3.80 2.65 -6.89
N HIS A 74 3.20 2.64 -8.09
CA HIS A 74 3.75 3.32 -9.25
C HIS A 74 2.65 4.04 -10.07
N CYS A 75 3.10 4.92 -10.97
CA CYS A 75 2.26 5.49 -12.03
C CYS A 75 3.09 5.48 -13.32
N SER A 76 3.27 6.63 -13.98
CA SER A 76 4.23 6.80 -15.07
C SER A 76 5.60 7.21 -14.51
N ALA A 77 5.80 8.50 -14.16
CA ALA A 77 7.05 8.99 -13.57
C ALA A 77 7.26 8.61 -12.09
N GLY A 78 6.26 8.03 -11.43
CA GLY A 78 6.35 7.62 -10.02
C GLY A 78 6.43 8.80 -9.04
N VAL A 79 5.79 9.94 -9.37
CA VAL A 79 5.84 11.16 -8.54
C VAL A 79 4.46 11.79 -8.29
N GLY A 80 3.64 11.97 -9.34
CA GLY A 80 2.32 12.61 -9.23
C GLY A 80 1.31 11.74 -8.49
N ARG A 81 0.62 10.85 -9.22
CA ARG A 81 -0.40 9.94 -8.64
C ARG A 81 0.16 9.06 -7.52
N THR A 82 1.40 8.58 -7.68
CA THR A 82 2.11 7.83 -6.64
C THR A 82 2.23 8.63 -5.36
N GLY A 83 2.68 9.89 -5.45
CA GLY A 83 2.78 10.77 -4.29
C GLY A 83 1.43 11.10 -3.68
N THR A 84 0.41 11.34 -4.50
CA THR A 84 -0.95 11.59 -4.01
C THR A 84 -1.53 10.38 -3.28
N PHE A 85 -1.34 9.17 -3.81
CA PHE A 85 -1.77 7.95 -3.13
C PHE A 85 -1.05 7.74 -1.79
N ILE A 86 0.29 7.84 -1.79
CA ILE A 86 1.09 7.67 -0.57
C ILE A 86 0.74 8.74 0.47
N CYS A 87 0.62 10.01 0.06
CA CYS A 87 0.25 11.09 0.95
C CYS A 87 -1.16 10.89 1.52
N GLY A 88 -2.15 10.57 0.68
CA GLY A 88 -3.53 10.30 1.11
C GLY A 88 -3.61 9.12 2.08
N ARG A 89 -2.79 8.08 1.86
CA ARG A 89 -2.66 6.95 2.78
C ARG A 89 -2.19 7.38 4.18
N PHE A 90 -1.17 8.23 4.26
CA PHE A 90 -0.68 8.78 5.54
C PHE A 90 -1.72 9.70 6.20
N LEU A 91 -2.36 10.57 5.43
CA LEU A 91 -3.39 11.47 5.96
C LEU A 91 -4.58 10.69 6.52
N LEU A 92 -5.00 9.61 5.87
CA LEU A 92 -6.05 8.73 6.39
C LEU A 92 -5.65 8.08 7.72
N ASP A 93 -4.40 7.61 7.84
CA ASP A 93 -3.91 7.08 9.12
C ASP A 93 -3.83 8.14 10.21
N GLN A 94 -3.37 9.35 9.88
CA GLN A 94 -3.29 10.45 10.84
C GLN A 94 -4.70 10.84 11.31
N LEU A 95 -5.66 11.00 10.39
CA LEU A 95 -7.05 11.33 10.70
C LEU A 95 -7.71 10.31 11.63
N ARG A 96 -7.50 9.02 11.38
CA ARG A 96 -8.04 7.95 12.21
C ARG A 96 -7.37 7.85 13.58
N LYS A 97 -6.15 8.36 13.73
CA LYS A 97 -5.40 8.40 14.99
C LYS A 97 -5.74 9.63 15.83
N ASP A 98 -5.66 10.81 15.23
CA ASP A 98 -5.94 12.09 15.85
C ASP A 98 -6.40 13.09 14.77
N PRO A 99 -7.72 13.27 14.59
CA PRO A 99 -8.24 14.20 13.59
C PRO A 99 -8.05 15.68 13.98
N SER A 100 -7.65 15.99 15.23
CA SER A 100 -7.53 17.37 15.70
C SER A 100 -6.27 18.08 15.18
N ASN A 101 -5.28 17.32 14.71
CA ASN A 101 -3.99 17.85 14.30
C ASN A 101 -3.47 17.19 13.01
N ILE A 102 -3.87 17.74 11.86
CA ILE A 102 -3.49 17.25 10.53
C ILE A 102 -2.75 18.34 9.76
N ASP A 103 -1.50 18.06 9.40
CA ASP A 103 -0.70 18.92 8.52
C ASP A 103 -0.53 18.28 7.14
N ILE A 104 -1.35 18.73 6.18
CA ILE A 104 -1.36 18.22 4.80
C ILE A 104 -0.06 18.59 4.06
N ILE A 105 0.41 19.83 4.22
CA ILE A 105 1.62 20.30 3.54
C ILE A 105 2.85 19.65 4.17
N GLY A 106 2.93 19.61 5.49
CA GLY A 106 3.99 18.92 6.23
C GLY A 106 4.07 17.45 5.86
N THR A 107 2.92 16.75 5.72
CA THR A 107 2.90 15.36 5.27
C THR A 107 3.43 15.22 3.84
N ALA A 108 3.03 16.08 2.91
CA ALA A 108 3.53 16.07 1.54
C ALA A 108 5.04 16.39 1.47
N LEU A 109 5.54 17.31 2.30
CA LEU A 109 6.97 17.63 2.40
C LEU A 109 7.77 16.49 3.04
N ALA A 110 7.21 15.82 4.05
CA ALA A 110 7.86 14.70 4.72
C ALA A 110 8.11 13.53 3.76
N ILE A 111 7.12 13.15 2.93
CA ILE A 111 7.30 12.08 1.96
C ILE A 111 8.32 12.46 0.86
N ARG A 112 8.46 13.75 0.54
CA ARG A 112 9.47 14.23 -0.43
C ARG A 112 10.91 14.01 0.01
N ARG A 113 11.16 13.79 1.30
CA ARG A 113 12.49 13.38 1.82
C ARG A 113 12.92 12.01 1.28
N TRP A 114 11.96 11.13 0.98
CA TRP A 114 12.22 9.79 0.46
C TRP A 114 12.29 9.74 -1.08
N ARG A 115 11.50 10.59 -1.75
CA ARG A 115 11.54 10.74 -3.21
C ARG A 115 11.14 12.15 -3.62
N LYS A 116 12.03 12.83 -4.35
CA LYS A 116 11.79 14.20 -4.81
C LYS A 116 10.50 14.31 -5.64
N SER A 117 9.87 15.47 -5.57
CA SER A 117 8.73 15.86 -6.41
C SER A 117 7.45 15.02 -6.25
N LEU A 118 7.30 14.22 -5.18
CA LEU A 118 6.02 13.59 -4.85
C LEU A 118 4.91 14.63 -4.68
N VAL A 119 3.70 14.31 -5.16
CA VAL A 119 2.59 15.27 -5.27
C VAL A 119 3.03 16.45 -6.14
N GLN A 120 3.21 16.17 -7.43
CA GLN A 120 3.90 17.05 -8.38
C GLN A 120 3.06 18.26 -8.74
N ALA A 121 1.75 18.06 -8.97
CA ALA A 121 0.88 19.10 -9.50
C ALA A 121 0.04 19.75 -8.39
N GLU A 122 -0.23 21.03 -8.55
CA GLU A 122 -1.04 21.81 -7.60
C GLU A 122 -2.46 21.23 -7.43
N VAL A 123 -3.04 20.70 -8.52
CA VAL A 123 -4.35 20.02 -8.50
C VAL A 123 -4.35 18.78 -7.58
N GLN A 124 -3.22 18.07 -7.50
CA GLN A 124 -3.08 16.90 -6.63
C GLN A 124 -2.97 17.32 -5.16
N LEU A 125 -2.27 18.41 -4.87
CA LEU A 125 -2.18 18.94 -3.52
C LEU A 125 -3.55 19.45 -3.05
N ARG A 126 -4.24 20.25 -3.86
CA ARG A 126 -5.62 20.69 -3.57
C ARG A 126 -6.58 19.53 -3.36
N PHE A 127 -6.41 18.44 -4.10
CA PHE A 127 -7.22 17.24 -3.93
C PHE A 127 -6.99 16.59 -2.56
N LEU A 128 -5.77 16.60 -2.02
CA LEU A 128 -5.50 16.08 -0.67
C LEU A 128 -6.21 16.90 0.42
N PHE A 129 -6.32 18.22 0.26
CA PHE A 129 -7.15 19.06 1.14
C PHE A 129 -8.61 18.62 1.12
N LYS A 130 -9.20 18.52 -0.08
CA LYS A 130 -10.58 18.05 -0.25
C LYS A 130 -10.78 16.61 0.24
N PHE A 131 -9.75 15.78 0.15
CA PHE A 131 -9.80 14.41 0.64
C PHE A 131 -9.86 14.34 2.16
N VAL A 132 -9.12 15.20 2.85
CA VAL A 132 -9.20 15.30 4.33
C VAL A 132 -10.60 15.72 4.77
N GLU A 133 -11.16 16.76 4.17
CA GLU A 133 -12.55 17.19 4.42
C GLU A 133 -13.53 16.04 4.17
N TYR A 134 -13.38 15.36 3.02
CA TYR A 134 -14.22 14.21 2.67
C TYR A 134 -14.18 13.09 3.71
N VAL A 135 -12.98 12.74 4.22
CA VAL A 135 -12.83 11.67 5.21
C VAL A 135 -13.44 12.06 6.54
N ILE A 136 -13.28 13.32 6.97
CA ILE A 136 -13.90 13.83 8.20
C ILE A 136 -15.41 13.67 8.14
N ASP A 137 -16.04 14.09 7.04
CA ASP A 137 -17.49 13.96 6.85
C ASP A 137 -17.92 12.50 6.72
N LYS A 138 -17.18 11.69 5.95
CA LYS A 138 -17.51 10.29 5.66
C LYS A 138 -17.40 9.38 6.88
N GLU A 139 -16.39 9.60 7.72
CA GLU A 139 -16.12 8.79 8.93
C GLU A 139 -16.68 9.43 10.22
N GLY A 140 -17.27 10.62 10.15
CA GLY A 140 -17.84 11.31 11.33
C GLY A 140 -16.79 11.72 12.36
N LEU A 141 -15.60 12.12 11.90
CA LEU A 141 -14.45 12.45 12.74
C LEU A 141 -14.61 13.86 13.32
N THR A 142 -15.37 13.98 14.40
CA THR A 142 -15.48 15.25 15.14
C THR A 142 -14.49 15.26 16.32
N PRO A 143 -14.09 16.44 16.83
CA PRO A 143 -13.29 16.54 18.05
C PRO A 143 -13.93 15.85 19.28
N ALA A 144 -15.24 15.57 19.26
CA ALA A 144 -15.92 14.82 20.31
C ALA A 144 -15.69 13.28 20.21
N THR A 145 -15.29 12.78 19.05
CA THR A 145 -15.11 11.34 18.77
C THR A 145 -13.75 10.79 19.26
N ILE A 146 -12.88 11.65 19.80
CA ILE A 146 -11.49 11.35 20.23
C ILE A 146 -11.41 10.21 21.27
N GLY A 147 -12.49 9.93 22.01
CA GLY A 147 -12.55 8.84 22.98
C GLY A 147 -13.00 7.46 22.46
N ALA A 148 -13.67 7.37 21.31
CA ALA A 148 -14.39 6.16 20.90
C ALA A 148 -13.61 5.25 19.92
N VAL A 149 -12.78 5.83 19.05
CA VAL A 149 -12.11 5.08 17.97
C VAL A 149 -10.90 4.27 18.47
N GLY A 150 -10.28 4.69 19.58
CA GLY A 150 -9.13 4.00 20.17
C GLY A 150 -9.44 2.60 20.74
N MET A 151 -10.71 2.26 20.97
CA MET A 151 -11.12 0.96 21.52
C MET A 151 -11.63 -0.05 20.48
N SER A 152 -11.92 0.36 19.24
CA SER A 152 -12.50 -0.53 18.22
C SER A 152 -11.46 -1.15 17.27
N ILE A 153 -10.25 -0.59 17.17
CA ILE A 153 -9.19 -1.06 16.25
C ILE A 153 -8.26 -2.11 16.90
N LEU A 154 -8.46 -2.43 18.19
CA LEU A 154 -7.70 -3.46 18.92
C LEU A 154 -8.47 -4.76 19.18
N LYS A 155 -9.48 -5.09 18.34
CA LYS A 155 -10.13 -6.40 18.36
C LYS A 155 -9.85 -7.19 17.10
#